data_AF-A0A968NXF5-F1
#
_entry.id   AF-A0A968NXF5-F1
#
_cell.length_a   1.000
_cell.length_b   1.000
_cell.length_c   1.000
_cell.angle_alpha   90.00
_cell.angle_beta   90.00
_cell.angle_gamma   90.00
#
_symmetry.space_group_name_H-M   'P 1'
#
loop_
_entity.id
_entity.type
_entity.pdbx_description
1 polymer ?
#
loop_
_entity_poly.entity_id
_entity_poly.type
_entity_poly.pdbx_seq_one_letter_code
_entity_poly.pdbx_strand_id
1 'polypeptide(L)'
;MKKPKKTRSLESQGKGDGLNKSKIFISYRKEHQLEKVNGEGLKRAIEQYIPTGLEKYIEDKTKLLKTLGFEQVIALVTITFSADSMEKLVDSALGIGEAVSIEKSVGYNSRFGILLSEPFVKSDEALISLQAKPVKAVLRFKEYTFSPGIAFDAELLRSPFDQIFPEEFAKARVKSKFFYFIFQPKNKIKVSCHIESDGTKYPLDEIRNYLKVVSMLQGSSDSLVVEIEWGEKDIPMTCQFPLKGQLEDRQLAIAHQLSVTLSSLLPVFQLSENQFFLSFSELLSASGIIQTLHHYCFTENLTGEIIEVVGEVELANNRTAMIGFVQAEIGSYTFGICLGILGAITLVDEHKQSHALVAERCLVYAPFVAQENRAIEPAVIAEKLNQFAQRLRQEQFAVMTTAFA
;
A
#
# COMPACT_ATOMS: atom_id res chain seq x y z
N MET A 1 -12.00 -26.62 44.55
CA MET A 1 -11.57 -25.20 44.53
C MET A 1 -11.97 -24.33 45.74
N LYS A 2 -12.66 -24.83 46.78
CA LYS A 2 -13.15 -23.97 47.89
C LYS A 2 -12.06 -23.28 48.75
N LYS A 3 -10.85 -23.84 48.82
CA LYS A 3 -9.80 -23.39 49.76
C LYS A 3 -9.08 -22.09 49.33
N PRO A 4 -8.50 -21.99 48.12
CA PRO A 4 -7.85 -20.74 47.68
C PRO A 4 -8.83 -19.57 47.60
N LYS A 5 -10.09 -19.85 47.23
CA LYS A 5 -11.18 -18.86 47.25
C LYS A 5 -11.49 -18.33 48.65
N LYS A 6 -11.46 -19.20 49.67
CA LYS A 6 -11.65 -18.80 51.08
C LYS A 6 -10.50 -17.93 51.58
N THR A 7 -9.25 -18.29 51.26
CA THR A 7 -8.07 -17.47 51.55
C THR A 7 -8.22 -16.08 50.94
N ARG A 8 -8.55 -16.02 49.65
CA ARG A 8 -8.76 -14.75 48.93
C ARG A 8 -9.89 -13.89 49.52
N SER A 9 -10.97 -14.52 49.97
CA SER A 9 -12.09 -13.84 50.65
C SER A 9 -11.71 -13.26 52.02
N LEU A 10 -10.75 -13.87 52.73
CA LEU A 10 -10.27 -13.34 54.00
C LEU A 10 -9.33 -12.16 53.76
N GLU A 11 -8.46 -12.24 52.75
CA GLU A 11 -7.62 -11.12 52.30
C GLU A 11 -8.46 -9.89 51.93
N SER A 12 -9.51 -10.06 51.12
CA SER A 12 -10.37 -8.94 50.70
C SER A 12 -11.15 -8.30 51.85
N GLN A 13 -11.27 -8.97 53.00
CA GLN A 13 -11.90 -8.45 54.22
C GLN A 13 -10.87 -7.82 55.19
N GLY A 14 -9.63 -7.60 54.74
CA GLY A 14 -8.56 -7.06 55.59
C GLY A 14 -8.04 -8.05 56.64
N LYS A 15 -8.31 -9.35 56.48
CA LYS A 15 -7.86 -10.43 57.40
C LYS A 15 -6.69 -11.24 56.84
N GLY A 16 -5.95 -10.68 55.88
CA GLY A 16 -4.78 -11.33 55.27
C GLY A 16 -3.73 -11.75 56.29
N ASP A 17 -3.46 -10.90 57.28
CA ASP A 17 -2.46 -11.13 58.33
C ASP A 17 -2.87 -12.23 59.34
N GLY A 18 -4.13 -12.68 59.28
CA GLY A 18 -4.70 -13.71 60.14
C GLY A 18 -4.82 -15.09 59.48
N LEU A 19 -4.29 -15.28 58.26
CA LEU A 19 -4.41 -16.56 57.54
C LEU A 19 -3.76 -17.73 58.30
N ASN A 20 -2.66 -17.49 59.01
CA ASN A 20 -2.00 -18.49 59.86
C ASN A 20 -2.88 -19.00 61.02
N LYS A 21 -3.90 -18.24 61.43
CA LYS A 21 -4.87 -18.62 62.45
C LYS A 21 -6.08 -19.37 61.87
N SER A 22 -6.18 -19.45 60.54
CA SER A 22 -7.29 -20.13 59.88
C SER A 22 -7.07 -21.65 59.87
N LYS A 23 -8.04 -22.39 60.43
CA LYS A 23 -8.00 -23.86 60.43
C LYS A 23 -8.57 -24.41 59.13
N ILE A 24 -7.87 -25.39 58.56
CA ILE A 24 -8.32 -26.14 57.38
C ILE A 24 -8.56 -27.58 57.81
N PHE A 25 -9.77 -28.07 57.55
CA PHE A 25 -10.12 -29.46 57.76
C PHE A 25 -9.94 -30.26 56.46
N ILE A 26 -9.31 -31.42 56.57
CA ILE A 26 -9.19 -32.40 55.50
C ILE A 26 -9.88 -33.66 55.99
N SER A 27 -10.91 -34.08 55.28
CA SER A 27 -11.70 -35.26 55.63
C SER A 27 -11.35 -36.38 54.65
N TYR A 28 -10.91 -37.52 55.18
CA TYR A 28 -10.73 -38.74 54.39
C TYR A 28 -11.97 -39.63 54.54
N ARG A 29 -12.28 -40.38 53.48
CA ARG A 29 -13.43 -41.29 53.39
C ARG A 29 -12.91 -42.67 53.00
N LYS A 30 -13.75 -43.70 53.07
CA LYS A 30 -13.39 -45.07 52.66
C LYS A 30 -12.84 -45.12 51.23
N GLU A 31 -13.36 -44.30 50.31
CA GLU A 31 -12.87 -44.18 48.93
C GLU A 31 -11.43 -43.64 48.81
N HIS A 32 -10.87 -43.01 49.86
CA HIS A 32 -9.48 -42.55 49.89
C HIS A 32 -8.53 -43.57 50.54
N GLN A 33 -9.05 -44.70 51.01
CA GLN A 33 -8.25 -45.76 51.63
C GLN A 33 -7.51 -46.55 50.55
N LEU A 34 -6.20 -46.74 50.73
CA LEU A 34 -5.42 -47.60 49.85
C LEU A 34 -5.83 -49.06 50.06
N GLU A 35 -6.04 -49.80 48.98
CA GLU A 35 -6.32 -51.24 49.02
C GLU A 35 -5.13 -52.02 49.62
N LYS A 36 -3.90 -51.57 49.33
CA LYS A 36 -2.66 -52.13 49.87
C LYS A 36 -1.74 -50.99 50.33
N VAL A 37 -1.23 -51.09 51.56
CA VAL A 37 -0.31 -50.11 52.15
C VAL A 37 1.13 -50.43 51.73
N ASN A 38 1.38 -50.45 50.43
CA ASN A 38 2.70 -50.70 49.84
C ASN A 38 2.92 -49.80 48.61
N GLY A 39 4.13 -49.84 48.02
CA GLY A 39 4.48 -48.98 46.88
C GLY A 39 3.57 -49.17 45.65
N GLU A 40 3.17 -50.41 45.37
CA GLU A 40 2.25 -50.72 44.27
C GLU A 40 0.85 -50.17 44.48
N GLY A 41 0.33 -50.27 45.71
CA GLY A 41 -0.98 -49.72 46.08
C GLY A 41 -1.01 -48.21 45.98
N LEU A 42 0.06 -47.52 46.41
CA LEU A 42 0.20 -46.07 46.25
C LEU A 42 0.30 -45.66 44.79
N LYS A 43 1.13 -46.36 43.99
CA LYS A 43 1.29 -46.07 42.55
C LYS A 43 -0.04 -46.18 41.81
N ARG A 44 -0.78 -47.28 42.01
CA ARG A 44 -2.10 -47.47 41.40
C ARG A 44 -3.10 -46.39 41.81
N ALA A 45 -3.12 -46.02 43.09
CA ALA A 45 -3.99 -44.95 43.56
C ALA A 45 -3.64 -43.60 42.90
N ILE A 46 -2.36 -43.27 42.71
CA ILE A 46 -1.94 -42.07 41.99
C ILE A 46 -2.40 -42.14 40.52
N GLU A 47 -2.13 -43.25 39.83
CA GLU A 47 -2.46 -43.45 38.42
C GLU A 47 -3.97 -43.32 38.14
N GLN A 48 -4.84 -43.72 39.07
CA GLN A 48 -6.29 -43.51 38.98
C GLN A 48 -6.70 -42.03 38.88
N TYR A 49 -5.94 -41.12 39.50
CA TYR A 49 -6.19 -39.68 39.43
C TYR A 49 -5.44 -38.98 38.29
N ILE A 50 -4.56 -39.70 37.58
CA ILE A 50 -3.84 -39.22 36.39
C ILE A 50 -3.94 -40.23 35.23
N PRO A 51 -5.16 -40.56 34.77
CA PRO A 51 -5.38 -41.65 33.82
C PRO A 51 -4.68 -41.45 32.46
N THR A 52 -4.36 -40.20 32.12
CA THR A 52 -3.65 -39.79 30.90
C THR A 52 -2.13 -39.70 31.09
N GLY A 53 -1.61 -40.18 32.22
CA GLY A 53 -0.19 -40.16 32.53
C GLY A 53 0.31 -38.85 33.14
N LEU A 54 1.57 -38.89 33.58
CA LEU A 54 2.22 -37.82 34.33
C LEU A 54 2.46 -36.55 33.50
N GLU A 55 2.80 -36.71 32.21
CA GLU A 55 3.04 -35.58 31.30
C GLU A 55 1.81 -34.70 31.19
N LYS A 56 0.65 -35.32 30.92
CA LYS A 56 -0.62 -34.60 30.83
C LYS A 56 -1.00 -33.92 32.15
N TYR A 57 -0.77 -34.59 33.27
CA TYR A 57 -0.95 -33.98 34.59
C TYR A 57 -0.07 -32.75 34.80
N ILE A 58 1.21 -32.78 34.37
CA ILE A 58 2.12 -31.65 34.48
C ILE A 58 1.64 -30.47 33.63
N GLU A 59 1.21 -30.72 32.38
CA GLU A 59 0.62 -29.69 31.51
C GLU A 59 -0.62 -29.05 32.15
N ASP A 60 -1.56 -29.87 32.59
CA ASP A 60 -2.83 -29.41 33.15
C ASP A 60 -2.60 -28.67 34.48
N LYS A 61 -1.68 -29.15 35.32
CA LYS A 61 -1.29 -28.47 36.56
C LYS A 61 -0.60 -27.14 36.27
N THR A 62 0.26 -27.07 35.25
CA THR A 62 0.93 -25.83 34.86
C THR A 62 -0.07 -24.81 34.35
N LYS A 63 -1.00 -25.24 33.48
CA LYS A 63 -2.10 -24.39 33.00
C LYS A 63 -2.98 -23.93 34.15
N LEU A 64 -3.33 -24.83 35.07
CA LEU A 64 -4.11 -24.52 36.26
C LEU A 64 -3.37 -23.47 37.11
N LEU A 65 -2.10 -23.67 37.45
CA LEU A 65 -1.34 -22.73 38.28
C LEU A 65 -1.27 -21.32 37.67
N LYS A 66 -1.17 -21.22 36.33
CA LYS A 66 -1.19 -19.93 35.61
C LYS A 66 -2.56 -19.26 35.59
N THR A 67 -3.64 -20.03 35.60
CA THR A 67 -5.01 -19.52 35.40
C THR A 67 -5.89 -19.58 36.65
N LEU A 68 -5.42 -20.19 37.74
CA LEU A 68 -6.23 -20.50 38.92
C LEU A 68 -6.75 -19.23 39.57
N GLY A 69 -8.07 -19.05 39.49
CA GLY A 69 -8.79 -17.90 40.03
C GLY A 69 -8.84 -16.70 39.09
N PHE A 70 -8.32 -16.78 37.88
CA PHE A 70 -8.41 -15.73 36.87
C PHE A 70 -9.40 -16.14 35.79
N GLU A 71 -10.65 -16.38 36.20
CA GLU A 71 -11.65 -17.08 35.38
C GLU A 71 -12.28 -16.17 34.30
N GLN A 72 -12.52 -14.88 34.59
CA GLN A 72 -13.17 -13.95 33.64
C GLN A 72 -12.49 -12.58 33.58
N VAL A 73 -12.03 -12.06 34.71
CA VAL A 73 -11.38 -10.74 34.81
C VAL A 73 -10.15 -10.87 35.69
N ILE A 74 -8.98 -10.50 35.18
CA ILE A 74 -7.71 -10.53 35.92
C ILE A 74 -7.53 -9.29 36.81
N ALA A 75 -7.99 -8.15 36.32
CA ALA A 75 -7.93 -6.87 36.99
C ALA A 75 -9.07 -5.98 36.50
N LEU A 76 -9.58 -5.12 37.39
CA LEU A 76 -10.47 -4.03 37.05
C LEU A 76 -9.69 -2.74 37.18
N VAL A 77 -9.61 -1.95 36.10
CA VAL A 77 -8.93 -0.65 36.09
C VAL A 77 -9.96 0.42 35.75
N THR A 78 -10.13 1.37 36.65
CA THR A 78 -10.94 2.57 36.45
C THR A 78 -10.02 3.73 36.15
N ILE A 79 -10.33 4.43 35.06
CA ILE A 79 -9.57 5.59 34.59
C ILE A 79 -10.53 6.77 34.49
N THR A 80 -10.13 7.91 35.06
CA THR A 80 -10.85 9.19 34.96
C THR A 80 -10.03 10.14 34.11
N PHE A 81 -10.69 10.79 33.14
CA PHE A 81 -10.09 11.76 32.24
C PHE A 81 -11.08 12.89 31.97
N SER A 82 -10.55 14.07 31.64
CA SER A 82 -11.36 15.23 31.26
C SER A 82 -12.00 15.06 29.88
N ALA A 83 -13.09 15.77 29.62
CA ALA A 83 -13.73 15.80 28.31
C ALA A 83 -12.74 16.23 27.20
N ASP A 84 -11.88 17.20 27.48
CA ASP A 84 -10.84 17.69 26.55
C ASP A 84 -9.78 16.62 26.21
N SER A 85 -9.69 15.55 27.00
CA SER A 85 -8.76 14.44 26.76
C SER A 85 -9.36 13.35 25.86
N MET A 86 -10.69 13.34 25.63
CA MET A 86 -11.35 12.34 24.78
C MET A 86 -10.83 12.38 23.36
N GLU A 87 -10.71 13.56 22.76
CA GLU A 87 -10.21 13.71 21.40
C GLU A 87 -8.77 13.21 21.28
N LYS A 88 -7.92 13.55 22.25
CA LYS A 88 -6.52 13.10 22.31
C LYS A 88 -6.40 11.58 22.46
N LEU A 89 -7.28 10.96 23.25
CA LEU A 89 -7.32 9.50 23.41
C LEU A 89 -7.72 8.80 22.10
N VAL A 90 -8.70 9.35 21.39
CA VAL A 90 -9.10 8.84 20.07
C VAL A 90 -7.95 8.99 19.08
N ASP A 91 -7.30 10.15 19.01
CA ASP A 91 -6.18 10.38 18.11
C ASP A 91 -5.02 9.42 18.44
N SER A 92 -4.68 9.23 19.72
CA SER A 92 -3.66 8.27 20.19
C SER A 92 -4.02 6.84 19.77
N ALA A 93 -5.29 6.44 19.88
CA ALA A 93 -5.77 5.13 19.42
C ALA A 93 -5.65 4.92 17.91
N LEU A 94 -5.66 6.00 17.12
CA LEU A 94 -5.41 5.98 15.67
C LEU A 94 -3.91 6.12 15.32
N GLY A 95 -3.03 6.14 16.33
CA GLY A 95 -1.60 6.34 16.16
C GLY A 95 -1.26 7.76 15.71
N ILE A 96 -2.05 8.74 16.14
CA ILE A 96 -1.87 10.17 15.89
C ILE A 96 -1.65 10.85 17.24
N GLY A 97 -0.43 11.29 17.52
CA GLY A 97 -0.11 11.96 18.78
C GLY A 97 0.50 11.05 19.85
N GLU A 98 0.76 11.65 21.01
CA GLU A 98 1.56 11.06 22.09
C GLU A 98 0.69 10.46 23.20
N ALA A 99 1.31 10.17 24.35
CA ALA A 99 0.61 9.73 25.55
C ALA A 99 -0.31 10.85 26.08
N VAL A 100 -1.51 10.46 26.54
CA VAL A 100 -2.52 11.37 27.05
C VAL A 100 -2.49 11.40 28.57
N SER A 101 -2.47 12.60 29.15
CA SER A 101 -2.58 12.78 30.60
C SER A 101 -3.98 12.45 31.09
N ILE A 102 -4.06 11.73 32.20
CA ILE A 102 -5.31 11.35 32.88
C ILE A 102 -5.28 11.77 34.35
N GLU A 103 -6.45 12.12 34.88
CA GLU A 103 -6.61 12.70 36.22
C GLU A 103 -6.61 11.66 37.32
N LYS A 104 -7.04 10.43 37.03
CA LYS A 104 -7.07 9.39 38.06
C LYS A 104 -7.00 8.01 37.46
N SER A 105 -6.23 7.14 38.08
CA SER A 105 -6.25 5.70 37.78
C SER A 105 -6.32 4.90 39.08
N VAL A 106 -7.22 3.93 39.12
CA VAL A 106 -7.33 2.98 40.23
C VAL A 106 -7.54 1.58 39.68
N GLY A 107 -6.66 0.65 40.04
CA GLY A 107 -6.73 -0.73 39.59
C GLY A 107 -6.78 -1.72 40.75
N TYR A 108 -7.67 -2.69 40.64
CA TYR A 108 -7.87 -3.76 41.61
C TYR A 108 -7.62 -5.12 40.98
N ASN A 109 -6.89 -5.98 41.70
CA ASN A 109 -6.68 -7.35 41.26
C ASN A 109 -7.92 -8.20 41.58
N SER A 110 -8.42 -8.92 40.57
CA SER A 110 -9.54 -9.85 40.74
C SER A 110 -9.04 -11.28 40.73
N ARG A 111 -9.37 -12.05 41.77
CA ARG A 111 -9.10 -13.50 41.79
C ARG A 111 -10.28 -14.23 42.41
N PHE A 112 -10.75 -15.30 41.77
CA PHE A 112 -11.99 -16.03 42.08
C PHE A 112 -13.24 -15.14 42.06
N GLY A 113 -13.21 -14.06 41.26
CA GLY A 113 -14.25 -13.01 41.24
C GLY A 113 -14.24 -12.09 42.46
N ILE A 114 -13.17 -12.11 43.25
CA ILE A 114 -13.02 -11.31 44.47
C ILE A 114 -11.97 -10.21 44.21
N LEU A 115 -12.40 -8.96 44.30
CA LEU A 115 -11.52 -7.79 44.28
C LEU A 115 -10.87 -7.62 45.66
N LEU A 116 -9.58 -7.28 45.66
CA LEU A 116 -8.94 -6.84 46.90
C LEU A 116 -9.44 -5.45 47.29
N SER A 117 -9.44 -5.19 48.60
CA SER A 117 -9.72 -3.86 49.16
C SER A 117 -8.64 -2.84 48.81
N GLU A 118 -7.39 -3.30 48.69
CA GLU A 118 -6.27 -2.44 48.33
C GLU A 118 -6.04 -2.48 46.82
N PRO A 119 -5.99 -1.30 46.17
CA PRO A 119 -5.65 -1.21 44.76
C PRO A 119 -4.17 -1.50 44.55
N PHE A 120 -3.85 -2.22 43.48
CA PHE A 120 -2.44 -2.44 43.08
C PHE A 120 -1.85 -1.24 42.34
N VAL A 121 -2.71 -0.37 41.81
CA VAL A 121 -2.33 0.92 41.23
C VAL A 121 -3.33 1.96 41.67
N LYS A 122 -2.82 3.08 42.19
CA LYS A 122 -3.60 4.26 42.55
C LYS A 122 -2.74 5.48 42.25
N SER A 123 -3.17 6.32 41.31
CA SER A 123 -2.49 7.56 40.99
C SER A 123 -3.50 8.67 40.72
N ASP A 124 -3.15 9.88 41.15
CA ASP A 124 -3.90 11.11 40.90
C ASP A 124 -3.37 11.87 39.66
N GLU A 125 -2.31 11.35 39.01
CA GLU A 125 -1.85 11.75 37.69
C GLU A 125 -1.25 10.53 36.98
N ALA A 126 -1.56 10.32 35.71
CA ALA A 126 -0.95 9.25 34.92
C ALA A 126 -0.95 9.58 33.43
N LEU A 127 -0.15 8.83 32.67
CA LEU A 127 -0.11 8.91 31.21
C LEU A 127 -0.62 7.59 30.62
N ILE A 128 -1.53 7.69 29.65
CA ILE A 128 -1.99 6.57 28.84
C ILE A 128 -1.41 6.68 27.45
N SER A 129 -0.70 5.64 27.01
CA SER A 129 -0.34 5.44 25.61
C SER A 129 -1.12 4.25 25.06
N LEU A 130 -1.62 4.39 23.84
CA LEU A 130 -2.33 3.33 23.13
C LEU A 130 -1.48 2.90 21.94
N GLN A 131 -1.26 1.60 21.81
CA GLN A 131 -0.67 1.04 20.61
C GLN A 131 -1.78 0.73 19.61
N ALA A 132 -1.83 1.54 18.56
CA ALA A 132 -2.77 1.35 17.48
C ALA A 132 -2.46 0.03 16.75
N LYS A 133 -3.50 -0.77 16.51
CA LYS A 133 -3.38 -2.05 15.79
C LYS A 133 -4.09 -1.94 14.44
N PRO A 134 -3.35 -1.78 13.34
CA PRO A 134 -3.94 -1.69 12.02
C PRO A 134 -4.57 -3.03 11.62
N VAL A 135 -5.67 -2.94 10.87
CA VAL A 135 -6.33 -4.07 10.21
C VAL A 135 -6.12 -3.91 8.71
N LYS A 136 -5.80 -5.00 8.01
CA LYS A 136 -5.72 -4.98 6.55
C LYS A 136 -7.06 -4.56 5.96
N ALA A 137 -7.00 -3.64 5.00
CA ALA A 137 -8.16 -3.10 4.32
C ALA A 137 -7.85 -2.88 2.84
N VAL A 138 -8.89 -2.74 2.04
CA VAL A 138 -8.80 -2.30 0.65
C VAL A 138 -9.55 -0.99 0.52
N LEU A 139 -8.86 0.02 -0.02
CA LEU A 139 -9.42 1.32 -0.32
C LEU A 139 -9.74 1.39 -1.81
N ARG A 140 -11.00 1.64 -2.17
CA ARG A 140 -11.44 1.68 -3.56
C ARG A 140 -12.12 3.01 -3.89
N PHE A 141 -11.74 3.58 -5.02
CA PHE A 141 -12.28 4.84 -5.56
C PHE A 141 -13.12 4.55 -6.80
N LYS A 142 -14.33 5.09 -6.87
CA LYS A 142 -15.30 4.87 -7.95
C LYS A 142 -15.94 6.19 -8.39
N GLU A 143 -16.13 6.37 -9.69
CA GLU A 143 -16.89 7.51 -10.22
C GLU A 143 -18.36 7.43 -9.82
N TYR A 144 -18.93 6.21 -9.85
CA TYR A 144 -20.32 5.94 -9.48
C TYR A 144 -20.41 4.63 -8.69
N THR A 145 -21.48 4.42 -7.92
CA THR A 145 -21.67 3.23 -7.06
C THR A 145 -21.43 1.90 -7.80
N PHE A 146 -21.87 1.82 -9.06
CA PHE A 146 -21.77 0.62 -9.90
C PHE A 146 -20.62 0.65 -10.92
N SER A 147 -19.78 1.69 -10.93
CA SER A 147 -18.62 1.72 -11.82
C SER A 147 -17.52 0.79 -11.29
N PRO A 148 -16.65 0.24 -12.16
CA PRO A 148 -15.40 -0.34 -11.70
C PRO A 148 -14.62 0.69 -10.89
N GLY A 149 -13.93 0.23 -9.85
CA GLY A 149 -13.17 1.10 -8.96
C GLY A 149 -11.68 0.80 -9.02
N ILE A 150 -10.88 1.81 -8.69
CA ILE A 150 -9.43 1.69 -8.55
C ILE A 150 -9.14 1.36 -7.09
N ALA A 151 -8.48 0.23 -6.85
CA ALA A 151 -8.24 -0.31 -5.52
C ALA A 151 -6.77 -0.16 -5.10
N PHE A 152 -6.57 0.11 -3.81
CA PHE A 152 -5.26 0.19 -3.17
C PHE A 152 -5.28 -0.61 -1.87
N ASP A 153 -4.21 -1.38 -1.65
CA ASP A 153 -3.97 -1.99 -0.34
C ASP A 153 -3.81 -0.91 0.72
N ALA A 154 -4.49 -1.11 1.86
CA ALA A 154 -4.56 -0.14 2.93
C ALA A 154 -4.55 -0.79 4.31
N GLU A 155 -4.33 0.04 5.32
CA GLU A 155 -4.45 -0.25 6.73
C GLU A 155 -5.55 0.63 7.31
N LEU A 156 -6.54 0.00 7.94
CA LEU A 156 -7.58 0.68 8.68
C LEU A 156 -7.25 0.65 10.18
N LEU A 157 -7.21 1.83 10.79
CA LEU A 157 -7.14 2.01 12.23
C LEU A 157 -8.48 2.59 12.70
N ARG A 158 -9.05 1.96 13.72
CA ARG A 158 -10.30 2.38 14.36
C ARG A 158 -10.08 2.59 15.84
N SER A 159 -10.79 3.59 16.37
CA SER A 159 -10.79 3.83 17.80
C SER A 159 -11.55 2.69 18.52
N PRO A 160 -10.99 2.10 19.59
CA PRO A 160 -11.73 1.16 20.43
C PRO A 160 -12.84 1.87 21.22
N PHE A 161 -12.84 3.21 21.24
CA PHE A 161 -13.80 4.02 21.98
C PHE A 161 -15.09 4.29 21.21
N ASP A 162 -15.25 3.79 19.98
CA ASP A 162 -16.45 3.99 19.14
C ASP A 162 -17.77 3.59 19.83
N GLN A 163 -17.73 2.67 20.81
CA GLN A 163 -18.90 2.21 21.58
C GLN A 163 -19.08 2.94 22.91
N ILE A 164 -18.07 3.70 23.36
CA ILE A 164 -18.00 4.29 24.70
C ILE A 164 -18.16 5.80 24.62
N PHE A 165 -17.55 6.42 23.61
CA PHE A 165 -17.58 7.87 23.43
C PHE A 165 -18.76 8.30 22.57
N PRO A 166 -19.24 9.54 22.73
CA PRO A 166 -20.24 10.12 21.84
C PRO A 166 -19.81 10.05 20.36
N GLU A 167 -20.77 9.89 19.46
CA GLU A 167 -20.52 9.71 18.01
C GLU A 167 -19.73 10.88 17.37
N GLU A 168 -19.71 12.06 17.98
CA GLU A 168 -18.91 13.21 17.51
C GLU A 168 -17.40 12.97 17.59
N PHE A 169 -16.95 12.05 18.45
CA PHE A 169 -15.55 11.63 18.56
C PHE A 169 -15.21 10.42 17.70
N ALA A 170 -16.18 9.86 16.97
CA ALA A 170 -15.91 8.74 16.06
C ALA A 170 -14.92 9.20 14.98
N LYS A 171 -13.74 8.58 14.98
CA LYS A 171 -12.69 8.82 13.99
C LYS A 171 -12.13 7.48 13.55
N ALA A 172 -11.80 7.39 12.28
CA ALA A 172 -11.00 6.29 11.77
C ALA A 172 -10.00 6.80 10.75
N ARG A 173 -8.89 6.08 10.67
CA ARG A 173 -7.74 6.42 9.85
C ARG A 173 -7.52 5.32 8.84
N VAL A 174 -7.42 5.68 7.56
CA VAL A 174 -7.06 4.74 6.50
C VAL A 174 -5.75 5.19 5.91
N LYS A 175 -4.75 4.31 5.91
CA LYS A 175 -3.44 4.57 5.33
C LYS A 175 -3.20 3.58 4.20
N SER A 176 -3.00 4.08 3.00
CA SER A 176 -2.48 3.30 1.88
C SER A 176 -1.09 3.85 1.51
N LYS A 177 -0.50 3.29 0.45
CA LYS A 177 0.77 3.76 -0.11
C LYS A 177 0.75 5.23 -0.54
N PHE A 178 -0.31 5.66 -1.24
CA PHE A 178 -0.39 7.02 -1.80
C PHE A 178 -1.39 7.95 -1.10
N PHE A 179 -2.26 7.37 -0.28
CA PHE A 179 -3.38 8.10 0.30
C PHE A 179 -3.48 7.91 1.80
N TYR A 180 -3.83 9.01 2.47
CA TYR A 180 -4.04 9.08 3.88
C TYR A 180 -5.39 9.75 4.18
N PHE A 181 -6.25 9.04 4.91
CA PHE A 181 -7.58 9.52 5.29
C PHE A 181 -7.71 9.55 6.80
N ILE A 182 -8.28 10.63 7.31
CA ILE A 182 -8.96 10.64 8.59
C ILE A 182 -10.40 11.03 8.31
N PHE A 183 -11.33 10.12 8.58
CA PHE A 183 -12.75 10.38 8.41
C PHE A 183 -13.47 10.45 9.76
N GLN A 184 -14.30 11.49 9.90
CA GLN A 184 -15.26 11.65 10.98
C GLN A 184 -16.67 11.51 10.40
N PRO A 185 -17.49 10.53 10.85
CA PRO A 185 -18.80 10.24 10.27
C PRO A 185 -19.76 11.44 10.20
N LYS A 186 -19.59 12.46 11.07
CA LYS A 186 -20.56 13.55 11.19
C LYS A 186 -20.20 14.89 10.58
N ASN A 187 -18.95 15.23 10.27
CA ASN A 187 -18.68 16.62 9.85
C ASN A 187 -17.42 16.91 9.03
N LYS A 188 -16.33 16.12 9.09
CA LYS A 188 -15.07 16.48 8.40
C LYS A 188 -14.30 15.24 7.96
N ILE A 189 -14.00 15.15 6.67
CA ILE A 189 -12.97 14.25 6.17
C ILE A 189 -11.73 15.09 5.88
N LYS A 190 -10.62 14.73 6.51
CA LYS A 190 -9.30 15.24 6.11
C LYS A 190 -8.67 14.19 5.23
N VAL A 191 -8.52 14.53 3.96
CA VAL A 191 -7.78 13.72 2.99
C VAL A 191 -6.44 14.40 2.76
N SER A 192 -5.37 13.64 2.88
CA SER A 192 -4.08 14.05 2.34
C SER A 192 -3.60 12.99 1.36
N CYS A 193 -3.23 13.46 0.17
CA CYS A 193 -2.61 12.64 -0.86
C CYS A 193 -1.11 12.90 -0.78
N HIS A 194 -0.33 11.84 -0.81
CA HIS A 194 1.12 11.95 -0.73
C HIS A 194 1.73 11.10 -1.83
N ILE A 195 2.52 11.75 -2.67
CA ILE A 195 3.53 11.06 -3.48
C ILE A 195 4.87 11.53 -2.94
N GLU A 196 5.74 10.59 -2.60
CA GLU A 196 7.09 10.92 -2.17
C GLU A 196 7.83 11.55 -3.35
N SER A 197 8.28 12.79 -3.19
CA SER A 197 9.01 13.54 -4.21
C SER A 197 10.52 13.23 -4.19
N ASP A 198 10.96 12.28 -3.37
CA ASP A 198 12.36 11.96 -3.07
C ASP A 198 13.02 11.01 -4.09
N GLY A 199 12.42 10.84 -5.27
CA GLY A 199 12.94 9.97 -6.32
C GLY A 199 12.56 8.49 -6.15
N THR A 200 11.69 8.18 -5.20
CA THR A 200 11.12 6.82 -5.06
C THR A 200 10.45 6.38 -6.36
N LYS A 201 10.82 5.19 -6.84
CA LYS A 201 10.29 4.59 -8.07
C LYS A 201 9.14 3.64 -7.77
N TYR A 202 8.10 3.74 -8.57
CA TYR A 202 6.89 2.92 -8.47
C TYR A 202 6.60 2.24 -9.81
N PRO A 203 5.92 1.09 -9.81
CA PRO A 203 5.33 0.53 -11.02
C PRO A 203 4.45 1.54 -11.77
N LEU A 204 4.43 1.51 -13.10
CA LEU A 204 3.66 2.45 -13.91
C LEU A 204 2.14 2.31 -13.67
N ASP A 205 1.65 1.10 -13.45
CA ASP A 205 0.25 0.84 -13.19
C ASP A 205 -0.20 1.51 -11.87
N GLU A 206 0.64 1.43 -10.83
CA GLU A 206 0.41 2.12 -9.57
C GLU A 206 0.39 3.65 -9.73
N ILE A 207 1.36 4.23 -10.45
CA ILE A 207 1.42 5.68 -10.71
C ILE A 207 0.20 6.13 -11.51
N ARG A 208 -0.13 5.43 -12.60
CA ARG A 208 -1.29 5.76 -13.43
C ARG A 208 -2.58 5.66 -12.62
N ASN A 209 -2.74 4.62 -11.81
CA ASN A 209 -3.92 4.44 -10.96
C ASN A 209 -4.04 5.57 -9.93
N TYR A 210 -2.94 5.96 -9.29
CA TYR A 210 -2.89 7.11 -8.39
C TYR A 210 -3.28 8.41 -9.11
N LEU A 211 -2.66 8.71 -10.26
CA LEU A 211 -2.93 9.93 -11.02
C LEU A 211 -4.36 9.97 -11.55
N LYS A 212 -4.90 8.82 -11.96
CA LYS A 212 -6.30 8.70 -12.35
C LYS A 212 -7.22 9.06 -11.19
N VAL A 213 -7.00 8.50 -9.99
CA VAL A 213 -7.79 8.87 -8.80
C VAL A 213 -7.67 10.35 -8.51
N VAL A 214 -6.46 10.91 -8.45
CA VAL A 214 -6.26 12.35 -8.20
C VAL A 214 -6.97 13.21 -9.25
N SER A 215 -6.97 12.80 -10.53
CA SER A 215 -7.71 13.49 -11.59
C SER A 215 -9.24 13.39 -11.40
N MET A 216 -9.75 12.24 -10.95
CA MET A 216 -11.17 12.07 -10.58
C MET A 216 -11.53 12.99 -9.41
N LEU A 217 -10.64 13.16 -8.43
CA LEU A 217 -10.84 14.08 -7.30
C LEU A 217 -10.84 15.56 -7.70
N GLN A 218 -10.14 15.94 -8.78
CA GLN A 218 -10.09 17.32 -9.28
C GLN A 218 -11.25 17.67 -10.22
N GLY A 219 -11.64 16.71 -11.07
CA GLY A 219 -12.58 16.94 -12.17
C GLY A 219 -14.06 16.75 -11.83
N SER A 220 -14.39 16.12 -10.70
CA SER A 220 -15.78 15.80 -10.37
C SER A 220 -16.50 17.00 -9.74
N SER A 221 -17.52 17.52 -10.44
CA SER A 221 -18.55 18.37 -9.82
C SER A 221 -19.42 17.58 -8.84
N ASP A 222 -19.51 16.27 -9.05
CA ASP A 222 -20.16 15.29 -8.19
C ASP A 222 -19.23 14.68 -7.14
N SER A 223 -19.82 14.09 -6.10
CA SER A 223 -19.10 13.42 -5.03
C SER A 223 -18.54 12.07 -5.48
N LEU A 224 -17.23 11.87 -5.38
CA LEU A 224 -16.60 10.59 -5.66
C LEU A 224 -16.99 9.54 -4.60
N VAL A 225 -17.22 8.30 -5.04
CA VAL A 225 -17.56 7.18 -4.15
C VAL A 225 -16.27 6.51 -3.67
N VAL A 226 -16.07 6.47 -2.35
CA VAL A 226 -14.96 5.76 -1.72
C VAL A 226 -15.50 4.61 -0.88
N GLU A 227 -14.97 3.43 -1.15
CA GLU A 227 -15.28 2.19 -0.45
C GLU A 227 -14.07 1.76 0.37
N ILE A 228 -14.31 1.41 1.64
CA ILE A 228 -13.30 0.81 2.51
C ILE A 228 -13.80 -0.59 2.88
N GLU A 229 -13.08 -1.61 2.44
CA GLU A 229 -13.36 -3.02 2.71
C GLU A 229 -12.38 -3.53 3.78
N TRP A 230 -12.88 -4.13 4.86
CA TRP A 230 -12.04 -4.77 5.87
C TRP A 230 -12.73 -5.97 6.50
N GLY A 231 -11.98 -7.05 6.72
CA GLY A 231 -12.52 -8.30 7.25
C GLY A 231 -13.46 -9.04 6.29
N GLU A 232 -14.09 -10.11 6.78
CA GLU A 232 -14.97 -11.00 5.98
C GLU A 232 -16.42 -10.50 5.85
N LYS A 233 -16.71 -9.24 6.18
CA LYS A 233 -18.06 -8.68 6.02
C LYS A 233 -18.15 -7.98 4.65
N ASP A 234 -18.98 -8.54 3.77
CA ASP A 234 -19.18 -8.14 2.36
C ASP A 234 -19.72 -6.73 2.11
N ILE A 235 -19.92 -5.89 3.13
CA ILE A 235 -20.47 -4.53 2.95
C ILE A 235 -19.36 -3.51 3.18
N PRO A 236 -18.70 -3.01 2.11
CA PRO A 236 -17.79 -1.88 2.22
C PRO A 236 -18.47 -0.68 2.87
N MET A 237 -17.75 0.00 3.75
CA MET A 237 -18.17 1.33 4.15
C MET A 237 -18.04 2.25 2.94
N THR A 238 -19.16 2.79 2.48
CA THR A 238 -19.23 3.67 1.32
C THR A 238 -19.41 5.11 1.78
N CYS A 239 -18.61 6.02 1.24
CA CYS A 239 -18.72 7.45 1.51
C CYS A 239 -18.67 8.22 0.19
N GLN A 240 -19.49 9.26 0.10
CA GLN A 240 -19.47 10.21 -1.02
C GLN A 240 -18.79 11.49 -0.57
N PHE A 241 -17.73 11.91 -1.27
CA PHE A 241 -16.93 13.06 -0.88
C PHE A 241 -16.96 14.18 -1.93
N PRO A 242 -17.41 15.39 -1.59
CA PRO A 242 -17.12 16.57 -2.38
C PRO A 242 -15.67 16.99 -2.11
N LEU A 243 -14.72 16.46 -2.87
CA LEU A 243 -13.32 16.86 -2.78
C LEU A 243 -13.11 18.15 -3.61
N LYS A 244 -13.47 19.31 -3.03
CA LYS A 244 -13.02 20.59 -3.61
C LYS A 244 -11.51 20.69 -3.42
N GLY A 245 -10.79 20.71 -4.55
CA GLY A 245 -9.36 20.52 -4.66
C GLY A 245 -8.52 21.38 -3.71
N GLN A 246 -7.76 20.72 -2.83
CA GLN A 246 -6.54 21.28 -2.24
C GLN A 246 -5.29 20.99 -3.09
N LEU A 247 -5.48 20.39 -4.26
CA LEU A 247 -4.43 19.97 -5.17
C LEU A 247 -4.68 20.68 -6.51
N GLU A 248 -4.42 21.98 -6.57
CA GLU A 248 -4.25 22.67 -7.85
C GLU A 248 -2.82 22.39 -8.32
N ASP A 249 -2.65 21.40 -9.17
CA ASP A 249 -1.40 21.30 -9.91
C ASP A 249 -1.66 20.85 -11.34
N ARG A 250 -1.45 21.78 -12.28
CA ARG A 250 -1.46 21.52 -13.72
C ARG A 250 -0.50 20.37 -14.08
N GLN A 251 0.54 20.15 -13.28
CA GLN A 251 1.48 19.04 -13.45
C GLN A 251 0.82 17.68 -13.27
N LEU A 252 -0.20 17.54 -12.42
CA LEU A 252 -0.89 16.25 -12.19
C LEU A 252 -1.70 15.82 -13.41
N ALA A 253 -2.39 16.75 -14.07
CA ALA A 253 -3.13 16.47 -15.30
C ALA A 253 -2.20 16.05 -16.45
N ILE A 254 -1.08 16.77 -16.60
CA ILE A 254 -0.03 16.44 -17.58
C ILE A 254 0.55 15.06 -17.27
N ALA A 255 0.92 14.79 -16.01
CA ALA A 255 1.45 13.50 -15.60
C ALA A 255 0.46 12.35 -15.83
N HIS A 256 -0.83 12.56 -15.56
CA HIS A 256 -1.85 11.54 -15.84
C HIS A 256 -1.86 11.20 -17.33
N GLN A 257 -1.91 12.22 -18.21
CA GLN A 257 -1.86 12.01 -19.66
C GLN A 257 -0.57 11.29 -20.07
N LEU A 258 0.59 11.69 -19.56
CA LEU A 258 1.87 11.04 -19.86
C LEU A 258 1.89 9.58 -19.40
N SER A 259 1.32 9.26 -18.23
CA SER A 259 1.25 7.87 -17.74
C SER A 259 0.39 6.99 -18.64
N VAL A 260 -0.70 7.54 -19.21
CA VAL A 260 -1.56 6.85 -20.17
C VAL A 260 -0.83 6.65 -21.51
N THR A 261 -0.15 7.69 -22.01
CA THR A 261 0.66 7.62 -23.24
C THR A 261 1.81 6.63 -23.10
N LEU A 262 2.48 6.58 -21.96
CA LEU A 262 3.56 5.63 -21.72
C LEU A 262 3.03 4.20 -21.60
N SER A 263 1.87 4.02 -20.96
CA SER A 263 1.18 2.73 -20.88
C SER A 263 0.83 2.16 -22.25
N SER A 264 0.39 2.98 -23.22
CA SER A 264 0.14 2.51 -24.59
C SER A 264 1.41 2.18 -25.38
N LEU A 265 2.55 2.78 -25.03
CA LEU A 265 3.85 2.48 -25.64
C LEU A 265 4.43 1.14 -25.19
N LEU A 266 4.30 0.76 -23.91
CA LEU A 266 4.97 -0.43 -23.36
C LEU A 266 4.74 -1.73 -24.16
N PRO A 267 3.51 -2.05 -24.65
CA PRO A 267 3.27 -3.23 -25.46
C PRO A 267 4.06 -3.28 -26.78
N VAL A 268 4.35 -2.12 -27.39
CA VAL A 268 5.20 -2.04 -28.61
C VAL A 268 6.58 -2.60 -28.33
N PHE A 269 7.06 -2.41 -27.10
CA PHE A 269 8.35 -2.89 -26.62
C PHE A 269 8.27 -4.21 -25.84
N GLN A 270 7.11 -4.89 -25.85
CA GLN A 270 6.87 -6.14 -25.13
C GLN A 270 7.08 -6.03 -23.60
N LEU A 271 6.81 -4.86 -23.03
CA LEU A 271 6.89 -4.61 -21.59
C LEU A 271 5.50 -4.58 -20.94
N SER A 272 5.45 -4.96 -19.67
CA SER A 272 4.28 -4.80 -18.81
C SER A 272 4.48 -3.69 -17.76
N GLU A 273 3.40 -3.04 -17.35
CA GLU A 273 3.44 -1.88 -16.46
C GLU A 273 3.97 -2.19 -15.06
N ASN A 274 3.67 -3.38 -14.54
CA ASN A 274 4.14 -3.85 -13.24
C ASN A 274 5.65 -4.13 -13.18
N GLN A 275 6.32 -4.21 -14.34
CA GLN A 275 7.76 -4.38 -14.48
C GLN A 275 8.49 -3.08 -14.82
N PHE A 276 7.73 -2.01 -15.08
CA PHE A 276 8.26 -0.72 -15.47
C PHE A 276 8.22 0.26 -14.29
N PHE A 277 9.39 0.55 -13.73
CA PHE A 277 9.52 1.40 -12.55
C PHE A 277 10.03 2.78 -12.93
N LEU A 278 9.37 3.82 -12.41
CA LEU A 278 9.79 5.21 -12.58
C LEU A 278 9.33 6.06 -11.40
N SER A 279 9.99 7.19 -11.17
CA SER A 279 9.50 8.22 -10.25
C SER A 279 8.58 9.21 -10.96
N PHE A 280 7.84 10.01 -10.17
CA PHE A 280 6.99 11.06 -10.71
C PHE A 280 7.78 12.16 -11.43
N SER A 281 8.96 12.53 -10.92
CA SER A 281 9.82 13.53 -11.54
C SER A 281 10.43 13.01 -12.86
N GLU A 282 10.79 11.73 -12.93
CA GLU A 282 11.24 11.08 -14.18
C GLU A 282 10.13 11.09 -15.25
N LEU A 283 8.89 10.79 -14.86
CA LEU A 283 7.73 10.83 -15.78
C LEU A 283 7.57 12.22 -16.41
N LEU A 284 7.60 13.28 -15.59
CA LEU A 284 7.47 14.66 -16.06
C LEU A 284 8.67 15.10 -16.92
N SER A 285 9.88 14.73 -16.51
CA SER A 285 11.11 15.09 -17.23
C SER A 285 11.18 14.41 -18.60
N ALA A 286 10.64 13.20 -18.72
CA ALA A 286 10.56 12.44 -19.96
C ALA A 286 9.40 12.84 -20.88
N SER A 287 8.62 13.88 -20.55
CA SER A 287 7.41 14.27 -21.29
C SER A 287 7.62 14.38 -22.80
N GLY A 288 8.64 15.13 -23.24
CA GLY A 288 8.91 15.35 -24.66
C GLY A 288 9.25 14.05 -25.39
N ILE A 289 10.10 13.22 -24.78
CA ILE A 289 10.51 11.93 -25.34
C ILE A 289 9.33 10.96 -25.44
N ILE A 290 8.51 10.86 -24.39
CA ILE A 290 7.32 9.99 -24.38
C ILE A 290 6.38 10.38 -25.52
N GLN A 291 6.14 11.68 -25.70
CA GLN A 291 5.29 12.19 -26.78
C GLN A 291 5.88 11.90 -28.16
N THR A 292 7.17 12.12 -28.35
CA THR A 292 7.88 11.83 -29.61
C THR A 292 7.84 10.35 -29.97
N LEU A 293 8.16 9.46 -29.02
CA LEU A 293 8.09 8.02 -29.23
C LEU A 293 6.66 7.57 -29.55
N HIS A 294 5.66 8.09 -28.82
CA HIS A 294 4.27 7.78 -29.09
C HIS A 294 3.84 8.26 -30.48
N HIS A 295 4.21 9.48 -30.87
CA HIS A 295 3.91 10.01 -32.19
C HIS A 295 4.45 9.09 -33.30
N TYR A 296 5.72 8.71 -33.25
CA TYR A 296 6.30 7.85 -34.29
C TYR A 296 5.78 6.42 -34.29
N CYS A 297 5.50 5.84 -33.11
CA CYS A 297 4.97 4.47 -33.02
C CYS A 297 3.53 4.33 -33.51
N PHE A 298 2.74 5.40 -33.48
CA PHE A 298 1.30 5.36 -33.78
C PHE A 298 0.85 6.25 -34.95
N THR A 299 1.75 7.02 -35.57
CA THR A 299 1.44 7.85 -36.74
C THR A 299 1.94 7.19 -38.02
N GLU A 300 1.02 6.80 -38.91
CA GLU A 300 1.37 6.17 -40.19
C GLU A 300 1.64 7.18 -41.31
N ASN A 301 1.04 8.37 -41.24
CA ASN A 301 1.13 9.41 -42.28
C ASN A 301 1.78 10.68 -41.71
N LEU A 302 2.86 11.12 -42.33
CA LEU A 302 3.60 12.35 -42.00
C LEU A 302 3.41 13.44 -43.05
N THR A 303 2.35 13.35 -43.86
CA THR A 303 2.11 14.23 -45.01
C THR A 303 2.19 15.70 -44.61
N GLY A 304 3.20 16.39 -45.14
CA GLY A 304 3.42 17.83 -44.93
C GLY A 304 4.61 18.18 -44.04
N GLU A 305 5.27 17.20 -43.43
CA GLU A 305 6.55 17.45 -42.75
C GLU A 305 7.70 17.52 -43.75
N ILE A 306 8.50 18.58 -43.64
CA ILE A 306 9.67 18.80 -44.49
C ILE A 306 10.91 18.64 -43.61
N ILE A 307 11.75 17.68 -43.96
CA ILE A 307 12.98 17.38 -43.23
C ILE A 307 14.17 17.76 -44.09
N GLU A 308 15.01 18.66 -43.59
CA GLU A 308 16.24 19.05 -44.27
C GLU A 308 17.21 17.86 -44.31
N VAL A 309 17.72 17.56 -45.50
CA VAL A 309 18.66 16.47 -45.73
C VAL A 309 20.06 17.06 -45.84
N VAL A 310 20.94 16.65 -44.93
CA VAL A 310 22.36 17.05 -44.93
C VAL A 310 23.21 15.91 -45.48
N GLY A 311 23.71 16.04 -46.71
CA GLY A 311 24.61 15.06 -47.34
C GLY A 311 24.46 14.94 -48.85
N GLU A 312 25.37 14.20 -49.51
CA GLU A 312 25.22 13.83 -50.92
C GLU A 312 24.11 12.77 -51.07
N VAL A 313 23.09 13.08 -51.87
CA VAL A 313 21.96 12.20 -52.13
C VAL A 313 22.12 11.56 -53.50
N GLU A 314 22.22 10.23 -53.55
CA GLU A 314 22.06 9.49 -54.80
C GLU A 314 20.58 9.46 -55.21
N LEU A 315 20.21 10.39 -56.09
CA LEU A 315 18.87 10.52 -56.68
C LEU A 315 18.62 9.43 -57.74
N ALA A 316 18.70 8.15 -57.35
CA ALA A 316 18.44 7.04 -58.27
C ALA A 316 16.93 6.85 -58.53
N ASN A 317 16.07 7.25 -57.60
CA ASN A 317 14.60 7.13 -57.65
C ASN A 317 13.91 8.30 -56.90
N ASN A 318 12.68 8.67 -57.29
CA ASN A 318 11.88 9.68 -56.59
C ASN A 318 11.43 9.27 -55.17
N ARG A 319 11.65 8.01 -54.75
CA ARG A 319 11.24 7.48 -53.44
C ARG A 319 12.47 7.27 -52.57
N THR A 320 12.54 8.04 -51.49
CA THR A 320 13.64 8.02 -50.53
C THR A 320 13.15 7.60 -49.16
N ALA A 321 13.99 6.85 -48.45
CA ALA A 321 13.84 6.51 -47.05
C ALA A 321 15.01 7.07 -46.24
N MET A 322 14.72 7.95 -45.29
CA MET A 322 15.68 8.42 -44.30
C MET A 322 15.53 7.57 -43.04
N ILE A 323 16.54 6.74 -42.75
CA ILE A 323 16.55 5.87 -41.58
C ILE A 323 17.53 6.35 -40.53
N GLY A 324 17.25 6.02 -39.29
CA GLY A 324 18.10 6.35 -38.16
C GLY A 324 17.60 5.68 -36.89
N PHE A 325 18.32 5.92 -35.80
CA PHE A 325 18.02 5.31 -34.52
C PHE A 325 17.73 6.38 -33.48
N VAL A 326 16.62 6.24 -32.78
CA VAL A 326 16.25 7.09 -31.65
C VAL A 326 16.32 6.22 -30.40
N GLN A 327 17.02 6.69 -29.37
CA GLN A 327 16.98 6.07 -28.05
C GLN A 327 16.76 7.09 -26.95
N ALA A 328 16.14 6.64 -25.87
CA ALA A 328 15.92 7.47 -24.71
C ALA A 328 15.77 6.66 -23.43
N GLU A 329 16.24 7.23 -22.33
CA GLU A 329 16.08 6.67 -21.00
C GLU A 329 14.77 7.17 -20.37
N ILE A 330 13.94 6.24 -19.92
CA ILE A 330 12.70 6.54 -19.20
C ILE A 330 12.60 5.56 -18.02
N GLY A 331 12.67 6.10 -16.81
CA GLY A 331 12.53 5.33 -15.58
C GLY A 331 13.66 4.32 -15.35
N SER A 332 13.37 3.04 -15.58
CA SER A 332 14.29 1.91 -15.36
C SER A 332 14.78 1.28 -16.67
N TYR A 333 14.42 1.85 -17.81
CA TYR A 333 14.74 1.30 -19.13
C TYR A 333 15.21 2.35 -20.12
N THR A 334 16.04 1.89 -21.05
CA THR A 334 16.38 2.61 -22.28
C THR A 334 15.54 2.04 -23.41
N PHE A 335 14.70 2.88 -24.00
CA PHE A 335 13.92 2.57 -25.19
C PHE A 335 14.73 2.90 -26.43
N GLY A 336 14.65 2.07 -27.47
CA GLY A 336 15.29 2.33 -28.75
C GLY A 336 14.38 1.94 -29.91
N ILE A 337 14.33 2.74 -30.97
CA ILE A 337 13.59 2.41 -32.20
C ILE A 337 14.45 2.73 -33.42
N CYS A 338 14.43 1.86 -34.43
CA CYS A 338 14.87 2.25 -35.77
C CYS A 338 13.70 2.97 -36.45
N LEU A 339 13.88 4.25 -36.74
CA LEU A 339 12.90 5.10 -37.39
C LEU A 339 13.23 5.21 -38.88
N GLY A 340 12.22 5.12 -39.73
CA GLY A 340 12.34 5.30 -41.18
C GLY A 340 11.28 6.29 -41.67
N ILE A 341 11.72 7.42 -42.20
CA ILE A 341 10.83 8.43 -42.77
C ILE A 341 10.90 8.29 -44.29
N LEU A 342 9.74 7.99 -44.89
CA LEU A 342 9.60 7.75 -46.32
C LEU A 342 9.00 8.97 -46.99
N GLY A 343 9.51 9.31 -48.17
CA GLY A 343 8.97 10.43 -48.94
C GLY A 343 9.69 10.66 -50.26
N ALA A 344 9.49 11.85 -50.80
CA ALA A 344 10.15 12.33 -52.01
C ALA A 344 11.15 13.43 -51.67
N ILE A 345 12.32 13.41 -52.32
CA ILE A 345 13.28 14.49 -52.20
C ILE A 345 12.91 15.61 -53.16
N THR A 346 12.87 16.82 -52.63
CA THR A 346 12.70 18.07 -53.37
C THR A 346 13.93 18.95 -53.19
N LEU A 347 14.33 19.65 -54.24
CA LEU A 347 15.40 20.64 -54.18
C LEU A 347 14.84 21.93 -53.57
N VAL A 348 15.49 22.43 -52.52
CA VAL A 348 15.04 23.64 -51.78
C VAL A 348 15.83 24.87 -52.20
N ASP A 349 17.13 24.73 -52.46
CA ASP A 349 18.00 25.81 -52.95
C ASP A 349 19.00 25.26 -53.99
N GLU A 350 18.81 25.64 -55.26
CA GLU A 350 19.68 25.26 -56.38
C GLU A 350 21.14 25.71 -56.19
N HIS A 351 21.36 26.86 -55.53
CA HIS A 351 22.68 27.45 -55.37
C HIS A 351 23.48 26.80 -54.24
N LYS A 352 22.79 26.28 -53.22
CA LYS A 352 23.41 25.58 -52.07
C LYS A 352 23.35 24.07 -52.17
N GLN A 353 22.72 23.53 -53.21
CA GLN A 353 22.46 22.09 -53.35
C GLN A 353 21.77 21.52 -52.10
N SER A 354 20.83 22.28 -51.53
CA SER A 354 20.09 21.83 -50.35
C SER A 354 18.85 21.06 -50.78
N HIS A 355 18.71 19.87 -50.20
CA HIS A 355 17.62 18.96 -50.46
C HIS A 355 16.75 18.85 -49.20
N ALA A 356 15.44 18.67 -49.39
CA ALA A 356 14.55 18.31 -48.31
C ALA A 356 13.71 17.09 -48.69
N LEU A 357 13.48 16.25 -47.69
CA LEU A 357 12.54 15.14 -47.78
C LEU A 357 11.16 15.66 -47.42
N VAL A 358 10.23 15.61 -48.36
CA VAL A 358 8.80 15.78 -48.10
C VAL A 358 8.29 14.44 -47.58
N ALA A 359 8.09 14.35 -46.26
CA ALA A 359 7.67 13.13 -45.61
C ALA A 359 6.23 12.77 -46.00
N GLU A 360 6.03 11.50 -46.34
CA GLU A 360 4.73 10.92 -46.64
C GLU A 360 4.32 9.98 -45.51
N ARG A 361 5.27 9.14 -45.05
CA ARG A 361 4.99 8.04 -44.12
C ARG A 361 6.13 7.83 -43.13
N CYS A 362 5.77 7.33 -41.96
CA CYS A 362 6.71 6.86 -40.95
C CYS A 362 6.69 5.34 -40.85
N LEU A 363 7.85 4.73 -40.61
CA LEU A 363 7.99 3.32 -40.30
C LEU A 363 8.84 3.16 -39.04
N VAL A 364 8.30 2.43 -38.06
CA VAL A 364 9.07 1.96 -36.91
C VAL A 364 9.50 0.52 -37.17
N TYR A 365 10.80 0.27 -37.06
CA TYR A 365 11.41 -1.04 -37.22
C TYR A 365 12.14 -1.44 -35.93
N ALA A 366 11.95 -2.69 -35.52
CA ALA A 366 12.63 -3.33 -34.38
C ALA A 366 12.65 -2.44 -33.10
N PRO A 367 11.57 -2.39 -32.31
CA PRO A 367 11.63 -1.77 -30.99
C PRO A 367 12.60 -2.54 -30.07
N PHE A 368 13.45 -1.81 -29.35
CA PHE A 368 14.43 -2.32 -28.40
C PHE A 368 14.18 -1.78 -27.01
N VAL A 369 14.51 -2.60 -26.02
CA VAL A 369 14.54 -2.21 -24.62
C VAL A 369 15.81 -2.77 -23.98
N ALA A 370 16.48 -1.94 -23.21
CA ALA A 370 17.55 -2.34 -22.29
C ALA A 370 17.17 -1.95 -20.85
N GLN A 371 17.43 -2.83 -19.89
CA GLN A 371 17.13 -2.61 -18.48
C GLN A 371 18.27 -1.88 -17.77
N GLU A 372 17.95 -1.19 -16.67
CA GLU A 372 18.90 -0.52 -15.76
C GLU A 372 19.70 0.61 -16.43
N ASN A 373 19.07 1.36 -17.33
CA ASN A 373 19.69 2.46 -18.07
C ASN A 373 20.96 2.04 -18.81
N ARG A 374 21.06 0.77 -19.22
CA ARG A 374 22.15 0.32 -20.07
C ARG A 374 21.91 0.88 -21.47
N ALA A 375 22.95 1.50 -22.03
CA ALA A 375 22.93 1.89 -23.43
C ALA A 375 22.79 0.63 -24.31
N ILE A 376 22.01 0.75 -25.39
CA ILE A 376 21.92 -0.32 -26.38
C ILE A 376 23.25 -0.36 -27.13
N GLU A 377 23.84 -1.55 -27.26
CA GLU A 377 25.17 -1.70 -27.85
C GLU A 377 25.21 -1.17 -29.30
N PRO A 378 26.18 -0.31 -29.66
CA PRO A 378 26.27 0.26 -31.00
C PRO A 378 26.32 -0.77 -32.13
N ALA A 379 26.92 -1.95 -31.87
CA ALA A 379 26.97 -3.05 -32.83
C ALA A 379 25.57 -3.59 -33.16
N VAL A 380 24.70 -3.73 -32.15
CA VAL A 380 23.32 -4.19 -32.31
C VAL A 380 22.51 -3.15 -33.10
N ILE A 381 22.69 -1.86 -32.79
CA ILE A 381 22.06 -0.75 -33.52
C ILE A 381 22.45 -0.78 -35.00
N ALA A 382 23.76 -0.87 -35.28
CA ALA A 382 24.29 -0.89 -36.64
C ALA A 382 23.78 -2.10 -37.44
N GLU A 383 23.75 -3.29 -36.84
CA GLU A 383 23.20 -4.50 -37.46
C GLU A 383 21.74 -4.31 -37.86
N LYS A 384 20.94 -3.72 -36.96
CA LYS A 384 19.49 -3.56 -37.14
C LYS A 384 19.15 -2.47 -38.14
N LEU A 385 19.90 -1.37 -38.15
CA LEU A 385 19.81 -0.36 -39.21
C LEU A 385 20.18 -0.94 -40.57
N ASN A 386 21.20 -1.79 -40.65
CA ASN A 386 21.56 -2.46 -41.91
C ASN A 386 20.46 -3.41 -42.39
N GLN A 387 19.85 -4.19 -41.50
CA GLN A 387 18.70 -5.04 -41.82
C GLN A 387 17.51 -4.20 -42.33
N PHE A 388 17.23 -3.06 -41.66
CA PHE A 388 16.16 -2.16 -42.08
C PHE A 388 16.43 -1.52 -43.45
N ALA A 389 17.66 -1.06 -43.68
CA ALA A 389 18.10 -0.51 -44.97
C ALA A 389 17.96 -1.54 -46.10
N GLN A 390 18.36 -2.80 -45.85
CA GLN A 390 18.23 -3.87 -46.84
C GLN A 390 16.77 -4.12 -47.21
N ARG A 391 15.86 -4.17 -46.22
CA ARG A 391 14.42 -4.31 -46.48
C ARG A 391 13.88 -3.16 -47.34
N LEU A 392 14.23 -1.92 -47.01
CA LEU A 392 13.77 -0.75 -47.77
C LEU A 392 14.32 -0.72 -49.20
N ARG A 393 15.57 -1.16 -49.41
CA ARG A 393 16.15 -1.31 -50.75
C ARG A 393 15.42 -2.39 -51.56
N GLN A 394 14.99 -3.49 -50.94
CA GLN A 394 14.15 -4.51 -51.60
C GLN A 394 12.79 -3.93 -52.03
N GLU A 395 12.26 -2.96 -51.27
CA GLU A 395 11.06 -2.19 -51.60
C GLU A 395 11.33 -1.01 -52.57
N GLN A 396 12.52 -0.95 -53.18
CA GLN A 396 12.98 0.03 -54.19
C GLN A 396 13.15 1.48 -53.69
N PHE A 397 13.34 1.69 -52.38
CA PHE A 397 13.70 3.00 -51.84
C PHE A 397 15.20 3.27 -51.94
N ALA A 398 15.57 4.52 -52.26
CA ALA A 398 16.90 5.04 -51.98
C ALA A 398 17.03 5.27 -50.46
N VAL A 399 18.04 4.68 -49.81
CA VAL A 399 18.15 4.70 -48.33
C VAL A 399 19.30 5.60 -47.90
N MET A 400 18.99 6.54 -47.01
CA MET A 400 19.96 7.43 -46.36
C MET A 400 19.96 7.14 -44.85
N THR A 401 21.14 7.00 -44.26
CA THR A 401 21.27 6.80 -42.81
C THR A 401 21.62 8.13 -42.15
N THR A 402 20.90 8.50 -41.11
CA THR A 402 21.11 9.72 -40.33
C THR A 402 21.14 9.43 -38.83
N ALA A 403 21.72 10.35 -38.06
CA ALA A 403 21.45 10.44 -36.63
C ALA A 403 20.20 11.31 -36.45
N PHE A 404 19.14 10.76 -35.86
CA PHE A 404 18.04 11.57 -35.36
C PHE A 404 18.50 12.16 -34.01
N ALA A 405 18.54 13.49 -33.92
CA ALA A 405 18.91 14.21 -32.71
C ALA A 405 17.74 14.32 -31.73
#